data_AF-A0A9P1CV07-F1
#
_entry.id   AF-A0A9P1CV07-F1
#
_cell.length_a   1.000
_cell.length_b   1.000
_cell.length_c   1.000
_cell.angle_alpha   90.00
_cell.angle_beta   90.00
_cell.angle_gamma   90.00
#
_symmetry.space_group_name_H-M   'P 1'
#
loop_
_entity.id
_entity.type
_entity.pdbx_description
1 polymer ?
#
loop_
_entity_poly.entity_id
_entity_poly.type
_entity_poly.pdbx_seq_one_letter_code
_entity_poly.pdbx_strand_id
1 'polypeptide(L)'
;MQKPVLQLVLPDEAAQKVIAKQQTKSSQSAAPQKALPARPVDMDPTKLLLDSGAFRTGNDEPLTQIPFTMLGPLAKGVALTSYTDALPILRSGQTLTSHGLAMIVLNPPDELCTCLQWSTLRFAVRCAVNQEPMLLTGVLVQLGQQVVYQFRAKDALSVPTVDVACARITVYQDQLDLSWEEFTTKPVKHILSVLSCLRTCRQEDCSCPSWHPKPDTPPDALLDVFRRQYVNDAGRPVKWDKASHYAVMLRYIKGLEAQVLAASGLRGLYVEPKTEDALKPHSDFQVVWLPQMDFQQVAHLARCEMHCLGLARTGRRYGIRVHVSHFPAVFASVKPDAVYLAPGSRLTYHCGPWPYGSDRKNLAKILKASGWECRPLQPLHGVPGGLMWAIQAVDAPPSNVLSLSHGMDVGSV
;
A
#
# COMPACT_ATOMS: atom_id res chain seq x y z
N MET A 1 -33.55 -4.48 1.03
CA MET A 1 -32.08 -4.45 1.18
C MET A 1 -31.74 -4.57 2.66
N GLN A 2 -31.13 -5.67 3.09
CA GLN A 2 -30.62 -5.80 4.46
C GLN A 2 -29.39 -4.88 4.60
N LYS A 3 -29.46 -3.87 5.47
CA LYS A 3 -28.29 -3.08 5.86
C LYS A 3 -27.44 -3.92 6.82
N PRO A 4 -26.21 -4.30 6.47
CA PRO A 4 -25.32 -4.94 7.44
C PRO A 4 -25.08 -3.97 8.61
N VAL A 5 -25.24 -4.45 9.84
CA VAL A 5 -25.03 -3.63 11.03
C VAL A 5 -23.52 -3.45 11.21
N LEU A 6 -23.05 -2.20 11.15
CA LEU A 6 -21.70 -1.83 11.56
C LEU A 6 -21.49 -2.25 13.01
N GLN A 7 -20.73 -3.32 13.22
CA GLN A 7 -20.52 -3.89 14.54
C GLN A 7 -19.54 -3.00 15.32
N LEU A 8 -20.01 -2.15 16.23
CA LEU A 8 -19.15 -1.25 17.02
C LEU A 8 -18.57 -1.89 18.29
N VAL A 9 -19.01 -3.10 18.66
CA VAL A 9 -18.62 -3.84 19.86
C VAL A 9 -17.68 -5.01 19.49
N LEU A 10 -16.65 -5.27 20.31
CA LEU A 10 -15.70 -6.36 20.10
C LEU A 10 -16.44 -7.72 20.12
N PRO A 11 -16.18 -8.64 19.18
CA PRO A 11 -16.57 -10.04 19.32
C PRO A 11 -15.60 -10.73 20.30
N ASP A 12 -15.65 -10.35 21.57
CA ASP A 12 -14.73 -10.89 22.60
C ASP A 12 -15.20 -12.24 23.19
N GLU A 13 -15.95 -13.04 22.43
CA GLU A 13 -16.38 -14.39 22.81
C GLU A 13 -15.87 -15.51 21.87
N ALA A 14 -15.26 -15.19 20.72
CA ALA A 14 -14.72 -16.20 19.81
C ALA A 14 -13.18 -16.37 19.91
N ALA A 15 -12.43 -15.30 20.18
CA ALA A 15 -10.96 -15.33 20.22
C ALA A 15 -10.41 -15.98 21.51
N GLN A 16 -11.19 -15.99 22.59
CA GLN A 16 -10.78 -16.60 23.86
C GLN A 16 -10.65 -18.14 23.77
N LYS A 17 -11.38 -18.80 22.86
CA LYS A 17 -11.28 -20.26 22.64
C LYS A 17 -10.05 -20.69 21.82
N VAL A 18 -9.45 -19.78 21.04
CA VAL A 18 -8.27 -20.07 20.21
C VAL A 18 -6.98 -19.90 21.01
N ILE A 19 -6.91 -18.90 21.89
CA ILE A 19 -5.75 -18.66 22.75
C ILE A 19 -5.65 -19.73 23.86
N ALA A 20 -6.79 -20.19 24.41
CA ALA A 20 -6.81 -21.26 25.42
C ALA A 20 -6.42 -22.65 24.87
N LYS A 21 -6.53 -22.89 23.56
CA LYS A 21 -6.16 -24.18 22.93
C LYS A 21 -4.68 -24.29 22.52
N GLN A 22 -3.91 -23.20 22.57
CA GLN A 22 -2.49 -23.20 22.18
C GLN A 22 -1.50 -23.34 23.36
N GLN A 23 -1.99 -23.44 24.60
CA GLN A 23 -1.13 -23.63 25.78
C GLN A 23 -0.79 -25.10 26.11
N THR A 24 -1.21 -26.07 25.29
CA THR A 24 -0.83 -27.48 25.46
C THR A 24 -0.40 -28.11 24.14
N LYS A 25 0.84 -27.83 23.73
CA LYS A 25 1.81 -28.80 23.19
C LYS A 25 3.05 -28.07 22.68
N SER A 26 4.13 -28.22 23.41
CA SER A 26 5.48 -27.94 22.97
C SER A 26 5.92 -29.01 21.95
N SER A 27 6.16 -28.60 20.70
CA SER A 27 7.15 -29.26 19.86
C SER A 27 7.80 -28.24 18.93
N GLN A 28 9.12 -28.20 18.98
CA GLN A 28 9.98 -27.45 18.09
C GLN A 28 9.67 -27.83 16.64
N SER A 29 9.39 -26.86 15.79
CA SER A 29 9.49 -27.03 14.34
C SER A 29 10.05 -25.76 13.71
N ALA A 30 10.97 -25.97 12.78
CA ALA A 30 11.79 -24.97 12.12
C ALA A 30 10.94 -23.91 11.40
N ALA A 31 11.50 -22.71 11.31
CA ALA A 31 10.91 -21.60 10.58
C ALA A 31 10.58 -22.00 9.12
N PRO A 32 9.34 -21.78 8.64
CA PRO A 32 9.03 -22.03 7.24
C PRO A 32 9.79 -21.00 6.40
N GLN A 33 10.69 -21.48 5.55
CA GLN A 33 11.23 -20.71 4.45
C GLN A 33 10.06 -20.10 3.68
N LYS A 34 10.14 -18.79 3.42
CA LYS A 34 9.20 -18.08 2.55
C LYS A 34 9.18 -18.79 1.21
N ALA A 35 8.13 -19.58 0.96
CA ALA A 35 7.89 -20.15 -0.35
C ALA A 35 7.78 -18.99 -1.34
N LEU A 36 8.69 -18.97 -2.32
CA LEU A 36 8.49 -18.21 -3.55
C LEU A 36 7.09 -18.55 -4.09
N PRO A 37 6.35 -17.59 -4.66
CA PRO A 37 5.04 -17.87 -5.21
C PRO A 37 5.18 -19.04 -6.20
N ALA A 38 4.48 -20.13 -5.90
CA ALA A 38 4.44 -21.29 -6.78
C ALA A 38 4.02 -20.81 -8.18
N ARG A 39 4.68 -21.32 -9.22
CA ARG A 39 4.21 -21.09 -10.61
C ARG A 39 2.70 -21.36 -10.64
N PRO A 40 1.91 -20.51 -11.34
CA PRO A 40 0.49 -20.77 -11.53
C PRO A 40 0.32 -22.23 -11.99
N VAL A 41 -0.59 -22.96 -11.34
CA VAL A 41 -0.89 -24.34 -11.71
C VAL A 41 -1.18 -24.37 -13.21
N ASP A 42 -0.50 -25.24 -13.94
CA ASP A 42 -0.76 -25.40 -15.38
C ASP A 42 -2.23 -25.80 -15.56
N MET A 43 -3.00 -24.87 -16.13
CA MET A 43 -4.42 -25.07 -16.34
C MET A 43 -4.61 -25.79 -17.65
N ASP A 44 -5.23 -26.97 -17.59
CA ASP A 44 -5.59 -27.76 -18.76
C ASP A 44 -6.72 -27.05 -19.55
N PRO A 45 -6.46 -26.56 -20.77
CA PRO A 45 -7.46 -25.84 -21.56
C PRO A 45 -8.71 -26.68 -21.87
N THR A 46 -8.58 -28.00 -21.91
CA THR A 46 -9.70 -28.92 -22.22
C THR A 46 -10.73 -29.00 -21.11
N LYS A 47 -10.36 -28.59 -19.89
CA LYS A 47 -11.25 -28.55 -18.72
C LYS A 47 -11.95 -27.21 -18.54
N LEU A 48 -11.85 -26.31 -19.51
CA LEU A 48 -12.38 -24.96 -19.42
C LEU A 48 -13.40 -24.71 -20.53
N LEU A 49 -14.50 -24.08 -20.12
CA LEU A 49 -15.62 -23.74 -21.00
C LEU A 49 -15.82 -22.21 -21.00
N LEU A 50 -15.81 -21.60 -22.19
CA LEU A 50 -16.25 -20.24 -22.42
C LEU A 50 -17.79 -20.20 -22.41
N ASP A 51 -18.35 -19.18 -21.78
CA ASP A 51 -19.78 -18.93 -21.88
C ASP A 51 -20.16 -18.55 -23.33
N SER A 52 -21.30 -19.06 -23.81
CA SER A 52 -21.80 -18.75 -25.14
C SER A 52 -22.02 -17.24 -25.29
N GLY A 53 -21.48 -16.65 -26.36
CA GLY A 53 -21.58 -15.21 -26.62
C GLY A 53 -20.65 -14.33 -25.77
N ALA A 54 -19.75 -14.92 -24.97
CA ALA A 54 -18.69 -14.17 -24.29
C ALA A 54 -17.72 -13.48 -25.26
N PHE A 55 -17.59 -14.02 -26.48
CA PHE A 55 -16.83 -13.44 -27.57
C PHE A 55 -17.70 -13.22 -28.79
N ARG A 56 -17.41 -12.16 -29.53
CA ARG A 56 -18.12 -11.77 -30.75
C ARG A 56 -17.16 -11.33 -31.83
N THR A 57 -17.67 -11.27 -33.05
CA THR A 57 -16.92 -10.78 -34.21
C THR A 57 -17.80 -9.92 -35.12
N GLY A 58 -17.18 -9.05 -35.92
CA GLY A 58 -17.86 -8.21 -36.91
C GLY A 58 -19.07 -7.47 -36.34
N ASN A 59 -20.24 -7.72 -36.94
CA ASN A 59 -21.54 -7.13 -36.56
C ASN A 59 -22.15 -7.77 -35.29
N ASP A 60 -21.36 -7.86 -34.22
CA ASP A 60 -21.80 -8.38 -32.92
C ASP A 60 -22.26 -9.85 -32.96
N GLU A 61 -21.73 -10.64 -33.90
CA GLU A 61 -22.10 -12.05 -34.04
C GLU A 61 -21.43 -12.90 -32.95
N PRO A 62 -22.20 -13.70 -32.17
CA PRO A 62 -21.65 -14.52 -31.09
C PRO A 62 -20.79 -15.67 -31.63
N LEU A 63 -19.64 -15.86 -30.98
CA LEU A 63 -18.73 -16.97 -31.24
C LEU A 63 -18.86 -18.03 -30.14
N THR A 64 -18.63 -19.28 -30.54
CA THR A 64 -18.56 -20.44 -29.65
C THR A 64 -17.12 -20.85 -29.38
N GLN A 65 -16.92 -21.59 -28.29
CA GLN A 65 -15.67 -22.28 -28.08
C GLN A 65 -15.54 -23.45 -29.06
N ILE A 66 -14.39 -23.56 -29.72
CA ILE A 66 -14.06 -24.68 -30.59
C ILE A 66 -12.84 -25.43 -30.05
N PRO A 67 -12.73 -26.75 -30.29
CA PRO A 67 -11.51 -27.49 -29.97
C PRO A 67 -10.30 -26.93 -30.74
N PHE A 68 -9.11 -26.96 -30.12
CA PHE A 68 -7.86 -26.52 -30.77
C PHE A 68 -7.57 -27.31 -32.07
N THR A 69 -7.96 -28.58 -32.13
CA THR A 69 -7.82 -29.45 -33.32
C THR A 69 -8.68 -29.01 -34.51
N MET A 70 -9.69 -28.16 -34.28
CA MET A 70 -10.58 -27.65 -35.32
C MET A 70 -10.12 -26.32 -35.91
N LEU A 71 -8.95 -25.80 -35.51
CA LEU A 71 -8.37 -24.61 -36.11
C LEU A 71 -7.98 -24.88 -37.56
N GLY A 72 -8.48 -24.06 -38.48
CA GLY A 72 -8.20 -24.21 -39.90
C GLY A 72 -8.93 -23.20 -40.78
N PRO A 73 -8.84 -23.33 -42.11
CA PRO A 73 -9.30 -22.32 -43.06
C PRO A 73 -10.80 -22.04 -43.04
N LEU A 74 -11.60 -23.00 -42.59
CA LEU A 74 -13.06 -22.90 -42.51
C LEU A 74 -13.57 -22.68 -41.08
N ALA A 75 -12.67 -22.55 -40.10
CA ALA A 75 -13.05 -22.45 -38.70
C ALA A 75 -13.57 -21.06 -38.34
N LYS A 76 -14.51 -21.00 -37.40
CA LYS A 76 -15.04 -19.78 -36.81
C LYS A 76 -15.31 -20.04 -35.33
N GLY A 77 -14.76 -19.22 -34.45
CA GLY A 77 -14.86 -19.44 -33.01
C GLY A 77 -13.62 -19.03 -32.22
N VAL A 78 -13.58 -19.43 -30.95
CA VAL A 78 -12.46 -19.19 -30.04
C VAL A 78 -11.95 -20.50 -29.47
N ALA A 79 -10.66 -20.79 -29.62
CA ALA A 79 -10.02 -21.96 -28.99
C ALA A 79 -9.27 -21.57 -27.72
N LEU A 80 -9.35 -22.37 -26.66
CA LEU A 80 -8.47 -22.25 -25.49
C LEU A 80 -7.26 -23.17 -25.70
N THR A 81 -6.06 -22.68 -25.44
CA THR A 81 -4.83 -23.46 -25.69
C THR A 81 -3.71 -23.12 -24.70
N SER A 82 -2.77 -24.04 -24.53
CA SER A 82 -1.54 -23.80 -23.80
C SER A 82 -0.54 -23.04 -24.67
N TYR A 83 0.45 -22.38 -24.06
CA TYR A 83 1.51 -21.73 -24.83
C TYR A 83 2.28 -22.74 -25.72
N THR A 84 2.56 -23.93 -25.18
CA THR A 84 3.28 -24.99 -25.89
C THR A 84 2.57 -25.41 -27.18
N ASP A 85 1.25 -25.59 -27.13
CA ASP A 85 0.46 -26.00 -28.30
C ASP A 85 0.27 -24.85 -29.29
N ALA A 86 0.25 -23.60 -28.82
CA ALA A 86 0.12 -22.42 -29.66
C ALA A 86 1.40 -22.08 -30.46
N LEU A 87 2.58 -22.51 -29.98
CA LEU A 87 3.89 -22.15 -30.56
C LEU A 87 3.99 -22.29 -32.09
N PRO A 88 3.52 -23.38 -32.74
CA PRO A 88 3.61 -23.51 -34.19
C PRO A 88 2.85 -22.42 -34.94
N ILE A 89 1.67 -22.05 -34.45
CA ILE A 89 0.82 -21.01 -35.03
C ILE A 89 1.42 -19.62 -34.78
N LEU A 90 1.91 -19.38 -33.57
CA LEU A 90 2.56 -18.13 -33.20
C LEU A 90 3.80 -17.84 -34.06
N ARG A 91 4.60 -18.89 -34.34
CA ARG A 91 5.80 -18.82 -35.17
C ARG A 91 5.50 -18.67 -36.66
N SER A 92 4.46 -19.34 -37.16
CA SER A 92 4.07 -19.19 -38.57
C SER A 92 3.61 -17.77 -38.86
N GLY A 93 2.92 -17.14 -37.90
CA GLY A 93 2.49 -15.76 -38.01
C GLY A 93 1.37 -15.53 -39.03
N GLN A 94 0.75 -16.61 -39.53
CA GLN A 94 -0.23 -16.55 -40.60
C GLN A 94 -1.65 -16.67 -40.07
N THR A 95 -2.55 -15.82 -40.59
CA THR A 95 -3.98 -15.98 -40.41
C THR A 95 -4.46 -17.20 -41.18
N LEU A 96 -5.35 -17.98 -40.56
CA LEU A 96 -5.85 -19.24 -41.11
C LEU A 96 -7.09 -19.04 -41.97
N THR A 97 -7.94 -18.06 -41.66
CA THR A 97 -9.27 -17.90 -42.28
C THR A 97 -9.67 -16.44 -42.51
N SER A 98 -10.68 -16.20 -43.35
CA SER A 98 -11.34 -14.89 -43.49
C SER A 98 -12.42 -14.65 -42.43
N HIS A 99 -12.83 -15.67 -41.66
CA HIS A 99 -13.85 -15.57 -40.62
C HIS A 99 -13.31 -15.06 -39.28
N GLY A 100 -14.21 -14.84 -38.31
CA GLY A 100 -13.85 -14.52 -36.93
C GLY A 100 -13.31 -15.74 -36.20
N LEU A 101 -11.99 -15.86 -36.17
CA LEU A 101 -11.27 -16.97 -35.53
C LEU A 101 -10.18 -16.40 -34.63
N ALA A 102 -10.14 -16.88 -33.39
CA ALA A 102 -9.08 -16.54 -32.46
C ALA A 102 -8.72 -17.73 -31.56
N MET A 103 -7.56 -17.64 -30.93
CA MET A 103 -7.20 -18.52 -29.83
C MET A 103 -6.84 -17.69 -28.59
N ILE A 104 -7.10 -18.24 -27.41
CA ILE A 104 -6.67 -17.66 -26.14
C ILE A 104 -5.57 -18.56 -25.58
N VAL A 105 -4.39 -17.99 -25.46
CA VAL A 105 -3.23 -18.64 -24.86
C VAL A 105 -3.29 -18.43 -23.34
N LEU A 106 -3.38 -19.55 -22.61
CA LEU A 106 -3.34 -19.58 -21.15
C LEU A 106 -1.89 -19.60 -20.67
N ASN A 107 -1.62 -18.96 -19.53
CA ASN A 107 -0.30 -18.85 -18.91
C ASN A 107 0.82 -18.50 -19.92
N PRO A 108 0.66 -17.43 -20.73
CA PRO A 108 1.70 -17.04 -21.69
C PRO A 108 2.97 -16.56 -20.96
N PRO A 109 4.15 -16.63 -21.61
CA PRO A 109 5.36 -15.96 -21.13
C PRO A 109 5.18 -14.44 -21.12
N ASP A 110 6.06 -13.73 -20.40
CA ASP A 110 6.06 -12.26 -20.32
C ASP A 110 6.23 -11.60 -21.71
N GLU A 111 6.93 -12.27 -22.63
CA GLU A 111 7.13 -11.83 -24.01
C GLU A 111 6.64 -12.89 -25.00
N LEU A 112 5.77 -12.46 -25.92
CA LEU A 112 5.12 -13.32 -26.92
C LEU A 112 5.66 -12.96 -28.31
N CYS A 113 6.50 -13.83 -28.89
CA CYS A 113 7.09 -13.60 -30.20
C CYS A 113 6.15 -14.08 -31.32
N THR A 114 5.36 -13.16 -31.88
CA THR A 114 4.52 -13.41 -33.07
C THR A 114 4.26 -12.11 -33.84
N CYS A 115 3.98 -12.22 -35.15
CA CYS A 115 3.51 -11.10 -35.96
C CYS A 115 1.98 -11.02 -36.08
N LEU A 116 1.26 -11.98 -35.47
CA LEU A 116 -0.21 -11.94 -35.38
C LEU A 116 -0.66 -10.84 -34.42
N GLN A 117 -1.85 -10.27 -34.67
CA GLN A 117 -2.45 -9.32 -33.73
C GLN A 117 -2.89 -10.03 -32.46
N TRP A 118 -2.59 -9.44 -31.30
CA TRP A 118 -2.96 -10.00 -30.01
C TRP A 118 -3.26 -8.93 -28.96
N SER A 119 -3.96 -9.35 -27.90
CA SER A 119 -4.24 -8.51 -26.73
C SER A 119 -4.37 -9.34 -25.46
N THR A 120 -3.91 -8.81 -24.33
CA THR A 120 -4.14 -9.43 -23.01
C THR A 120 -5.52 -9.08 -22.49
N LEU A 121 -6.23 -10.05 -21.93
CA LEU A 121 -7.55 -9.83 -21.34
C LEU A 121 -7.78 -10.69 -20.10
N ARG A 122 -8.77 -10.29 -19.30
CA ARG A 122 -9.37 -11.13 -18.25
C ARG A 122 -10.75 -11.59 -18.69
N PHE A 123 -11.01 -12.88 -18.61
CA PHE A 123 -12.24 -13.49 -19.10
C PHE A 123 -12.76 -14.56 -18.16
N ALA A 124 -14.08 -14.68 -18.11
CA ALA A 124 -14.77 -15.68 -17.31
C ALA A 124 -14.83 -17.00 -18.08
N VAL A 125 -14.57 -18.09 -17.37
CA VAL A 125 -14.74 -19.47 -17.83
C VAL A 125 -15.47 -20.28 -16.78
N ARG A 126 -16.00 -21.43 -17.15
CA ARG A 126 -16.44 -22.46 -16.20
C ARG A 126 -15.49 -23.63 -16.25
N CYS A 127 -15.19 -24.21 -15.10
CA CYS A 127 -14.55 -25.51 -15.05
C CYS A 127 -15.53 -26.57 -15.56
N ALA A 128 -15.14 -27.32 -16.58
CA ALA A 128 -15.97 -28.36 -17.19
C ALA A 128 -16.37 -29.46 -16.19
N VAL A 129 -15.55 -29.68 -15.15
CA VAL A 129 -15.72 -30.76 -14.17
C VAL A 129 -16.77 -30.41 -13.11
N ASN A 130 -16.68 -29.23 -12.50
CA ASN A 130 -17.53 -28.84 -11.36
C ASN A 130 -18.46 -27.65 -11.66
N GLN A 131 -18.41 -27.10 -12.88
CA GLN A 131 -19.20 -25.95 -13.33
C GLN A 131 -18.96 -24.65 -12.54
N GLU A 132 -17.89 -24.59 -11.73
CA GLU A 132 -17.55 -23.38 -10.99
C GLU A 132 -17.03 -22.28 -11.93
N PRO A 133 -17.53 -21.04 -11.77
CA PRO A 133 -17.03 -19.90 -12.54
C PRO A 133 -15.64 -19.49 -12.06
N MET A 134 -14.74 -19.25 -13.00
CA MET A 134 -13.36 -18.83 -12.76
C MET A 134 -13.04 -17.61 -13.63
N LEU A 135 -12.25 -16.67 -13.10
CA LEU A 135 -11.76 -15.51 -13.84
C LEU A 135 -10.28 -15.71 -14.18
N LEU A 136 -9.98 -15.89 -15.45
CA LEU A 136 -8.62 -16.15 -15.95
C LEU A 136 -8.04 -14.93 -16.66
N THR A 137 -6.72 -14.91 -16.75
CA THR A 137 -5.96 -13.98 -17.61
C THR A 137 -5.34 -14.79 -18.74
N GLY A 138 -5.38 -14.26 -19.96
CA GLY A 138 -4.77 -14.89 -21.13
C GLY A 138 -4.54 -13.89 -22.25
N VAL A 139 -3.91 -14.36 -23.31
CA VAL A 139 -3.67 -13.56 -24.51
C VAL A 139 -4.56 -14.05 -25.64
N LEU A 140 -5.45 -13.19 -26.13
CA LEU A 140 -6.26 -13.43 -27.32
C LEU A 140 -5.43 -13.10 -28.55
N VAL A 141 -5.20 -14.10 -29.40
CA VAL A 141 -4.46 -14.00 -30.66
C VAL A 141 -5.44 -14.16 -31.80
N GLN A 142 -5.45 -13.21 -32.73
CA GLN A 142 -6.31 -13.23 -33.91
C GLN A 142 -5.74 -14.20 -34.94
N LEU A 143 -6.56 -15.17 -35.35
CA LEU A 143 -6.21 -16.16 -36.37
C LEU A 143 -7.03 -15.98 -37.66
N GLY A 144 -7.97 -15.06 -37.68
CA GLY A 144 -8.79 -14.74 -38.84
C GLY A 144 -8.80 -13.24 -39.16
N GLN A 145 -9.35 -12.89 -40.32
CA GLN A 145 -9.41 -11.48 -40.77
C GLN A 145 -10.48 -10.66 -40.04
N GLN A 146 -11.55 -11.30 -39.54
CA GLN A 146 -12.53 -10.61 -38.71
C GLN A 146 -12.08 -10.59 -37.25
N VAL A 147 -11.98 -9.40 -36.67
CA VAL A 147 -11.53 -9.22 -35.29
C VAL A 147 -12.50 -9.89 -34.33
N VAL A 148 -11.96 -10.75 -33.47
CA VAL A 148 -12.66 -11.31 -32.32
C VAL A 148 -12.42 -10.43 -31.10
N TYR A 149 -13.47 -10.09 -30.38
CA TYR A 149 -13.38 -9.31 -29.14
C TYR A 149 -14.26 -9.91 -28.05
N GLN A 150 -13.87 -9.65 -26.79
CA GLN A 150 -14.67 -10.02 -25.64
C GLN A 150 -15.90 -9.12 -25.58
N PHE A 151 -17.10 -9.70 -25.62
CA PHE A 151 -18.33 -8.94 -25.53
C PHE A 151 -18.56 -8.46 -24.10
N ARG A 152 -18.89 -7.18 -23.95
CA ARG A 152 -19.39 -6.59 -22.72
C ARG A 152 -20.80 -6.08 -22.98
N ALA A 153 -21.77 -6.59 -22.23
CA ALA A 153 -23.14 -6.11 -22.34
C ALA A 153 -23.20 -4.59 -22.09
N LYS A 154 -23.97 -3.88 -22.92
CA LYS A 154 -24.15 -2.41 -22.79
C LYS A 154 -24.80 -2.04 -21.45
N ASP A 155 -25.60 -2.95 -20.88
CA ASP A 155 -26.26 -2.81 -19.58
C ASP A 155 -25.45 -3.45 -18.44
N ALA A 156 -24.13 -3.29 -18.44
CA ALA A 156 -23.31 -3.73 -17.33
C ALA A 156 -23.73 -2.98 -16.06
N LEU A 157 -24.18 -3.71 -15.04
CA LEU A 157 -24.50 -3.14 -13.73
C LEU A 157 -23.26 -2.44 -13.18
N SER A 158 -23.32 -1.11 -13.06
CA SER A 158 -22.27 -0.35 -12.38
C SER A 158 -22.50 -0.41 -10.87
N VAL A 159 -21.46 -0.78 -10.13
CA VAL A 159 -21.47 -0.62 -8.68
C VAL A 159 -21.01 0.81 -8.40
N PRO A 160 -21.85 1.68 -7.80
CA PRO A 160 -21.43 3.03 -7.45
C PRO A 160 -20.24 2.93 -6.48
N THR A 161 -19.10 3.46 -6.91
CA THR A 161 -17.88 3.48 -6.11
C THR A 161 -17.86 4.73 -5.25
N VAL A 162 -17.63 4.52 -3.95
CA VAL A 162 -17.39 5.59 -2.99
C VAL A 162 -15.90 5.65 -2.76
N ASP A 163 -15.28 6.81 -2.85
CA ASP A 163 -13.88 6.95 -2.49
C ASP A 163 -13.70 6.71 -1.00
N VAL A 164 -12.83 5.76 -0.66
CA VAL A 164 -12.58 5.30 0.71
C VAL A 164 -11.18 5.73 1.16
N ALA A 165 -11.08 6.23 2.38
CA ALA A 165 -9.82 6.31 3.12
C ALA A 165 -9.78 5.23 4.20
N CYS A 166 -8.57 4.79 4.54
CA CYS A 166 -8.32 3.89 5.65
C CYS A 166 -7.28 4.49 6.59
N ALA A 167 -7.50 4.37 7.90
CA ALA A 167 -6.50 4.78 8.88
C ALA A 167 -6.46 3.84 10.08
N ARG A 168 -5.26 3.69 10.65
CA ARG A 168 -5.08 3.14 11.99
C ARG A 168 -5.23 4.27 13.00
N ILE A 169 -6.19 4.13 13.90
CA ILE A 169 -6.34 4.99 15.07
C ILE A 169 -5.65 4.30 16.24
N THR A 170 -4.80 5.03 16.95
CA THR A 170 -4.12 4.55 18.16
C THR A 170 -4.40 5.50 19.31
N VAL A 171 -4.88 4.96 20.43
CA VAL A 171 -5.16 5.72 21.66
C VAL A 171 -4.18 5.27 22.72
N TYR A 172 -3.36 6.19 23.24
CA TYR A 172 -2.35 5.91 24.24
C TYR A 172 -2.87 6.19 25.66
N GLN A 173 -2.67 5.23 26.56
CA GLN A 173 -3.14 5.30 27.94
C GLN A 173 -2.57 6.49 28.70
N ASP A 174 -1.29 6.82 28.49
CA ASP A 174 -0.57 7.89 29.18
C ASP A 174 -0.97 9.31 28.74
N GLN A 175 -1.84 9.44 27.74
CA GLN A 175 -2.33 10.72 27.23
C GLN A 175 -3.87 10.78 27.17
N LEU A 176 -4.55 9.83 27.80
CA LEU A 176 -6.00 9.84 27.90
C LEU A 176 -6.46 10.75 29.04
N ASP A 177 -7.56 11.46 28.80
CA ASP A 177 -8.18 12.32 29.81
C ASP A 177 -9.10 11.56 30.80
N LEU A 178 -9.26 10.25 30.61
CA LEU A 178 -10.15 9.40 31.40
C LEU A 178 -9.46 8.09 31.78
N SER A 179 -9.98 7.41 32.80
CA SER A 179 -9.36 6.20 33.32
C SER A 179 -9.30 5.09 32.25
N TRP A 180 -8.20 4.33 32.22
CA TRP A 180 -8.04 3.28 31.22
C TRP A 180 -9.16 2.24 31.30
N GLU A 181 -9.62 1.94 32.51
CA GLU A 181 -10.76 1.04 32.74
C GLU A 181 -12.03 1.58 32.08
N GLU A 182 -12.39 2.86 32.27
CA GLU A 182 -13.53 3.48 31.59
C GLU A 182 -13.39 3.44 30.07
N PHE A 183 -12.20 3.74 29.54
CA PHE A 183 -11.94 3.72 28.10
C PHE A 183 -12.25 2.34 27.50
N THR A 184 -11.77 1.28 28.15
CA THR A 184 -11.85 -0.09 27.65
C THR A 184 -13.28 -0.61 27.54
N THR A 185 -14.24 -0.01 28.26
CA THR A 185 -15.66 -0.34 28.13
C THR A 185 -16.23 -0.02 26.74
N LYS A 186 -15.82 1.12 26.14
CA LYS A 186 -16.38 1.63 24.87
C LYS A 186 -15.32 2.38 24.03
N PRO A 187 -14.20 1.74 23.64
CA PRO A 187 -13.06 2.41 23.04
C PRO A 187 -13.39 3.07 21.70
N VAL A 188 -14.16 2.40 20.84
CA VAL A 188 -14.59 2.94 19.54
C VAL A 188 -15.54 4.14 19.73
N LYS A 189 -16.43 4.10 20.73
CA LYS A 189 -17.32 5.23 21.02
C LYS A 189 -16.53 6.45 21.48
N HIS A 190 -15.50 6.25 22.30
CA HIS A 190 -14.59 7.33 22.69
C HIS A 190 -13.88 7.91 21.47
N ILE A 191 -13.31 7.07 20.61
CA ILE A 191 -12.66 7.50 19.36
C ILE A 191 -13.61 8.35 18.49
N LEU A 192 -14.86 7.92 18.31
CA LEU A 192 -15.86 8.67 17.54
C LEU A 192 -16.34 9.96 18.24
N SER A 193 -16.12 10.11 19.54
CA SER A 193 -16.36 11.38 20.22
C SER A 193 -15.29 12.43 19.88
N VAL A 194 -14.05 11.98 19.63
CA VAL A 194 -12.95 12.84 19.17
C VAL A 194 -13.06 13.08 17.65
N LEU A 195 -13.29 12.02 16.90
CA LEU A 195 -13.53 12.03 15.45
C LEU A 195 -15.01 12.25 15.14
N SER A 196 -15.57 13.37 15.61
CA SER A 196 -16.99 13.68 15.45
C SER A 196 -17.44 13.70 13.98
N CYS A 197 -16.55 14.08 13.05
CA CYS A 197 -16.79 14.04 11.61
C CYS A 197 -17.11 12.63 11.08
N LEU A 198 -16.74 11.55 11.79
CA LEU A 198 -17.08 10.18 11.42
C LEU A 198 -18.41 9.70 12.01
N ARG A 199 -19.08 10.52 12.82
CA ARG A 199 -20.44 10.23 13.29
C ARG A 199 -21.44 10.71 12.26
N THR A 200 -22.43 9.89 11.96
CA THR A 200 -23.57 10.29 11.13
C THR A 200 -24.60 11.02 11.97
N CYS A 201 -24.90 12.27 11.61
CA CYS A 201 -26.08 12.98 12.08
C CYS A 201 -27.25 12.76 11.12
N ARG A 202 -28.44 12.54 11.68
CA ARG A 202 -29.69 12.33 10.93
C ARG A 202 -30.77 13.35 11.30
N GLN A 203 -30.41 14.38 12.06
CA GLN A 203 -31.31 15.45 12.43
C GLN A 203 -31.44 16.40 11.24
N GLU A 204 -32.67 16.71 10.85
CA GLU A 204 -32.98 17.70 9.82
C GLU A 204 -32.51 19.10 10.27
N ASP A 205 -32.02 19.90 9.32
CA ASP A 205 -31.54 21.28 9.54
C ASP A 205 -30.48 21.43 10.65
N CYS A 206 -29.67 20.39 10.87
CA CYS A 206 -28.60 20.40 11.85
C CYS A 206 -27.27 20.90 11.25
N SER A 207 -26.52 21.69 12.03
CA SER A 207 -25.20 22.21 11.68
C SER A 207 -24.08 21.73 12.62
N CYS A 208 -24.27 20.59 13.27
CA CYS A 208 -23.28 20.03 14.19
C CYS A 208 -22.02 19.55 13.43
N PRO A 209 -20.87 19.33 14.11
CA PRO A 209 -19.63 18.91 13.44
C PRO A 209 -19.64 17.45 12.93
N SER A 210 -20.76 16.74 13.07
CA SER A 210 -20.94 15.38 12.55
C SER A 210 -21.21 15.40 11.05
N TRP A 211 -21.03 14.27 10.40
CA TRP A 211 -21.30 14.14 8.97
C TRP A 211 -22.81 14.03 8.71
N HIS A 212 -23.28 14.78 7.71
CA HIS A 212 -24.68 14.84 7.30
C HIS A 212 -24.82 14.24 5.89
N PRO A 213 -25.59 13.13 5.72
CA PRO A 213 -25.83 12.53 4.42
C PRO A 213 -26.47 13.52 3.45
N LYS A 214 -25.88 13.63 2.25
CA LYS A 214 -26.52 14.19 1.06
C LYS A 214 -27.10 13.06 0.19
N PRO A 215 -28.09 13.34 -0.68
CA PRO A 215 -28.69 12.33 -1.54
C PRO A 215 -27.69 11.48 -2.34
N ASP A 216 -26.59 12.09 -2.81
CA ASP A 216 -25.58 11.44 -3.64
C ASP A 216 -24.38 10.88 -2.87
N THR A 217 -24.47 10.84 -1.54
CA THR A 217 -23.38 10.35 -0.67
C THR A 217 -23.77 9.05 0.03
N PRO A 218 -22.79 8.24 0.48
CA PRO A 218 -23.08 7.08 1.32
C PRO A 218 -23.94 7.48 2.51
N PRO A 219 -24.76 6.60 3.09
CA PRO A 219 -25.63 6.94 4.22
C PRO A 219 -24.91 7.06 5.56
N ASP A 220 -23.62 6.70 5.63
CA ASP A 220 -22.80 6.73 6.83
C ASP A 220 -21.35 7.16 6.49
N ALA A 221 -20.74 8.00 7.35
CA ALA A 221 -19.36 8.45 7.20
C ALA A 221 -18.33 7.35 7.50
N LEU A 222 -18.61 6.54 8.50
CA LEU A 222 -17.81 5.41 8.93
C LEU A 222 -18.30 4.15 8.23
N LEU A 223 -17.42 3.56 7.41
CA LEU A 223 -17.75 2.44 6.52
C LEU A 223 -17.35 1.09 7.11
N ASP A 224 -16.31 1.05 7.95
CA ASP A 224 -15.82 -0.19 8.57
C ASP A 224 -15.02 0.10 9.85
N VAL A 225 -15.05 -0.84 10.80
CA VAL A 225 -14.31 -0.81 12.06
C VAL A 225 -13.74 -2.20 12.37
N PHE A 226 -12.45 -2.39 12.14
CA PHE A 226 -11.83 -3.72 12.16
C PHE A 226 -10.45 -3.72 12.82
N ARG A 227 -9.87 -4.93 13.03
CA ARG A 227 -8.53 -5.13 13.63
C ARG A 227 -8.29 -4.33 14.91
N ARG A 228 -9.23 -4.47 15.84
CA ARG A 228 -9.15 -3.90 17.18
C ARG A 228 -8.15 -4.70 18.01
N GLN A 229 -7.23 -4.02 18.67
CA GLN A 229 -6.19 -4.67 19.47
C GLN A 229 -5.73 -3.79 20.62
N TYR A 230 -5.50 -4.43 21.76
CA TYR A 230 -4.77 -3.87 22.89
C TYR A 230 -3.30 -4.28 22.75
N VAL A 231 -2.39 -3.33 22.90
CA VAL A 231 -0.97 -3.49 22.55
C VAL A 231 -0.09 -2.89 23.64
N ASN A 232 1.03 -3.54 23.95
CA ASN A 232 2.02 -3.01 24.88
C ASN A 232 3.12 -2.19 24.15
N ASP A 233 4.04 -1.60 24.90
CA ASP A 233 5.12 -0.78 24.32
C ASP A 233 6.06 -1.54 23.40
N ALA A 234 6.14 -2.88 23.55
CA ALA A 234 6.89 -3.76 22.65
C ALA A 234 6.14 -4.06 21.34
N GLY A 235 4.96 -3.48 21.12
CA GLY A 235 4.15 -3.69 19.92
C GLY A 235 3.43 -5.04 19.89
N ARG A 236 3.34 -5.74 21.02
CA ARG A 236 2.71 -7.07 21.10
C ARG A 236 1.24 -6.97 21.54
N PRO A 237 0.33 -7.72 20.92
CA PRO A 237 -1.03 -7.86 21.41
C PRO A 237 -1.06 -8.44 22.82
N VAL A 238 -1.81 -7.80 23.72
CA VAL A 238 -1.95 -8.17 25.14
C VAL A 238 -3.39 -7.93 25.61
N LYS A 239 -3.72 -8.38 26.82
CA LYS A 239 -4.98 -7.98 27.48
C LYS A 239 -4.97 -6.49 27.82
N TRP A 240 -6.15 -5.90 27.95
CA TRP A 240 -6.32 -4.46 28.17
C TRP A 240 -5.57 -3.96 29.42
N ASP A 241 -5.57 -4.73 30.50
CA ASP A 241 -4.92 -4.43 31.79
C ASP A 241 -3.39 -4.39 31.71
N LYS A 242 -2.80 -4.93 30.63
CA LYS A 242 -1.35 -4.93 30.36
C LYS A 242 -0.96 -4.08 29.15
N ALA A 243 -1.93 -3.43 28.52
CA ALA A 243 -1.72 -2.63 27.32
C ALA A 243 -1.31 -1.21 27.68
N SER A 244 -0.43 -0.63 26.87
CA SER A 244 -0.12 0.80 26.95
C SER A 244 -0.93 1.63 25.96
N HIS A 245 -1.51 0.97 24.95
CA HIS A 245 -2.35 1.61 23.95
C HIS A 245 -3.34 0.64 23.31
N TYR A 246 -4.39 1.22 22.74
CA TYR A 246 -5.38 0.53 21.92
C TYR A 246 -5.25 0.99 20.48
N ALA A 247 -5.39 0.07 19.53
CA ALA A 247 -5.42 0.40 18.11
C ALA A 247 -6.62 -0.23 17.41
N VAL A 248 -7.16 0.48 16.42
CA VAL A 248 -8.27 0.04 15.57
C VAL A 248 -8.07 0.58 14.15
N MET A 249 -8.50 -0.19 13.15
CA MET A 249 -8.57 0.28 11.76
C MET A 249 -9.98 0.79 11.46
N LEU A 250 -10.06 1.96 10.84
CA LEU A 250 -11.30 2.54 10.36
C LEU A 250 -11.22 2.71 8.84
N ARG A 251 -12.29 2.36 8.14
CA ARG A 251 -12.55 2.86 6.78
C ARG A 251 -13.66 3.89 6.83
N TYR A 252 -13.47 4.97 6.09
CA TYR A 252 -14.38 6.11 6.10
C TYR A 252 -14.37 6.82 4.73
N ILE A 253 -15.32 7.72 4.52
CA ILE A 253 -15.42 8.50 3.28
C ILE A 253 -14.14 9.34 3.09
N LYS A 254 -13.47 9.20 1.93
CA LYS A 254 -12.18 9.86 1.64
C LYS A 254 -12.21 11.38 1.85
N GLY A 255 -13.32 12.03 1.51
CA GLY A 255 -13.51 13.48 1.70
C GLY A 255 -13.38 13.98 3.15
N LEU A 256 -13.41 13.08 4.15
CA LEU A 256 -13.25 13.43 5.56
C LEU A 256 -11.80 13.28 6.06
N GLU A 257 -10.87 12.79 5.24
CA GLU A 257 -9.49 12.45 5.63
C GLU A 257 -8.74 13.64 6.25
N ALA A 258 -8.87 14.84 5.70
CA ALA A 258 -8.24 16.03 6.26
C ALA A 258 -8.71 16.31 7.71
N GLN A 259 -10.01 16.18 7.97
CA GLN A 259 -10.58 16.40 9.31
C GLN A 259 -10.15 15.30 10.28
N VAL A 260 -10.11 14.04 9.81
CA VAL A 260 -9.64 12.91 10.62
C VAL A 260 -8.17 13.07 10.99
N LEU A 261 -7.32 13.48 10.04
CA LEU A 261 -5.90 13.70 10.31
C LEU A 261 -5.66 14.86 11.27
N ALA A 262 -6.39 15.97 11.11
CA ALA A 262 -6.27 17.15 11.96
C ALA A 262 -6.59 16.86 13.44
N ALA A 263 -7.41 15.84 13.72
CA ALA A 263 -7.71 15.40 15.08
C ALA A 263 -6.58 14.56 15.73
N SER A 264 -5.54 14.19 14.97
CA SER A 264 -4.40 13.44 15.48
C SER A 264 -3.56 14.28 16.46
N GLY A 265 -3.40 13.78 17.67
CA GLY A 265 -2.78 14.45 18.81
C GLY A 265 -3.77 14.91 19.88
N LEU A 266 -5.07 14.81 19.63
CA LEU A 266 -6.11 15.17 20.60
C LEU A 266 -6.43 14.00 21.53
N ARG A 267 -6.47 14.25 22.85
CA ARG A 267 -6.96 13.30 23.86
C ARG A 267 -6.31 11.91 23.77
N GLY A 268 -5.00 11.89 23.50
CA GLY A 268 -4.21 10.67 23.35
C GLY A 268 -4.43 9.87 22.06
N LEU A 269 -5.27 10.35 21.14
CA LEU A 269 -5.56 9.74 19.85
C LEU A 269 -4.53 10.15 18.78
N TYR A 270 -4.04 9.19 18.01
CA TYR A 270 -3.15 9.39 16.87
C TYR A 270 -3.64 8.63 15.64
N VAL A 271 -3.48 9.25 14.48
CA VAL A 271 -3.94 8.75 13.19
C VAL A 271 -2.76 8.43 12.28
N GLU A 272 -2.76 7.21 11.75
CA GLU A 272 -1.85 6.78 10.68
C GLU A 272 -2.66 6.39 9.44
N PRO A 273 -2.61 7.20 8.36
CA PRO A 273 -3.14 6.83 7.06
C PRO A 273 -2.58 5.49 6.57
N LYS A 274 -3.47 4.66 6.06
CA LYS A 274 -3.17 3.35 5.49
C LYS A 274 -3.70 3.27 4.06
N THR A 275 -3.15 2.37 3.28
CA THR A 275 -3.79 1.88 2.06
C THR A 275 -5.18 1.30 2.37
N GLU A 276 -6.08 1.26 1.39
CA GLU A 276 -7.48 0.86 1.53
C GLU A 276 -7.64 -0.58 2.05
N ASP A 277 -6.65 -1.43 1.77
CA ASP A 277 -6.51 -2.80 2.27
C ASP A 277 -5.97 -2.89 3.72
N ALA A 278 -5.61 -1.74 4.31
CA ALA A 278 -5.00 -1.57 5.62
C ALA A 278 -3.64 -2.26 5.84
N LEU A 279 -2.98 -2.72 4.77
CA LEU A 279 -1.74 -3.49 4.88
C LEU A 279 -0.51 -2.60 5.03
N LYS A 280 -0.46 -1.46 4.36
CA LYS A 280 0.71 -0.57 4.34
C LYS A 280 0.35 0.85 4.75
N PRO A 281 1.27 1.60 5.38
CA PRO A 281 1.11 3.05 5.49
C PRO A 281 0.88 3.66 4.10
N HIS A 282 0.04 4.68 4.03
CA HIS A 282 -0.24 5.38 2.78
C HIS A 282 0.98 6.21 2.34
N SER A 283 1.38 6.11 1.07
CA SER A 283 2.63 6.69 0.53
C SER A 283 2.65 8.22 0.52
N ASP A 284 1.47 8.83 0.37
CA ASP A 284 1.32 10.29 0.24
C ASP A 284 1.58 11.05 1.54
N PHE A 285 1.69 10.34 2.67
CA PHE A 285 1.90 10.95 3.98
C PHE A 285 3.20 10.50 4.61
N GLN A 286 3.97 11.46 5.10
CA GLN A 286 5.21 11.22 5.82
C GLN A 286 5.22 11.96 7.15
N VAL A 287 6.13 11.56 8.04
CA VAL A 287 6.27 12.15 9.37
C VAL A 287 7.66 12.74 9.54
N VAL A 288 7.74 14.03 9.87
CA VAL A 288 8.97 14.65 10.35
C VAL A 288 9.09 14.37 11.84
N TRP A 289 9.86 13.33 12.20
CA TRP A 289 10.07 12.91 13.59
C TRP A 289 10.94 13.89 14.36
N LEU A 290 10.53 14.31 15.56
CA LEU A 290 11.22 15.29 16.41
C LEU A 290 11.63 14.63 17.73
N PRO A 291 12.63 13.72 17.73
CA PRO A 291 12.93 12.86 18.88
C PRO A 291 13.49 13.60 20.10
N GLN A 292 13.92 14.86 19.95
CA GLN A 292 14.43 15.69 21.03
C GLN A 292 13.35 16.60 21.64
N MET A 293 12.11 16.52 21.15
CA MET A 293 11.00 17.34 21.61
C MET A 293 9.96 16.46 22.31
N ASP A 294 9.43 16.97 23.41
CA ASP A 294 8.27 16.36 24.06
C ASP A 294 6.95 16.67 23.32
N PHE A 295 5.84 16.14 23.83
CA PHE A 295 4.54 16.36 23.24
C PHE A 295 4.16 17.85 23.14
N GLN A 296 4.38 18.64 24.19
CA GLN A 296 3.95 20.04 24.23
C GLN A 296 4.74 20.89 23.23
N GLN A 297 6.04 20.64 23.12
CA GLN A 297 6.91 21.29 22.15
C GLN A 297 6.49 20.94 20.71
N VAL A 298 6.23 19.66 20.41
CA VAL A 298 5.77 19.24 19.08
C VAL A 298 4.37 19.80 18.78
N ALA A 299 3.45 19.81 19.74
CA ALA A 299 2.11 20.36 19.58
C ALA A 299 2.11 21.88 19.37
N HIS A 300 3.04 22.60 20.00
CA HIS A 300 3.24 24.02 19.73
C HIS A 300 3.78 24.24 18.30
N LEU A 301 4.83 23.52 17.92
CA LEU A 301 5.43 23.64 16.59
C LEU A 301 4.44 23.30 15.47
N ALA A 302 3.64 22.26 15.65
CA ALA A 302 2.59 21.86 14.72
C ALA A 302 1.55 22.96 14.47
N ARG A 303 1.23 23.78 15.47
CA ARG A 303 0.31 24.92 15.32
C ARG A 303 0.91 26.06 14.51
N CYS A 304 2.23 26.17 14.46
CA CYS A 304 2.95 27.18 13.70
C CYS A 304 3.28 26.73 12.28
N GLU A 305 3.06 25.44 11.95
CA GLU A 305 3.44 24.85 10.67
C GLU A 305 2.23 24.70 9.74
N MET A 306 2.20 25.49 8.67
CA MET A 306 1.06 25.58 7.74
C MET A 306 0.70 24.23 7.11
N HIS A 307 1.70 23.39 6.82
CA HIS A 307 1.49 22.11 6.14
C HIS A 307 1.32 20.93 7.12
N CYS A 308 1.20 21.20 8.42
CA CYS A 308 0.90 20.17 9.41
C CYS A 308 -0.51 19.62 9.20
N LEU A 309 -0.60 18.31 8.97
CA LEU A 309 -1.88 17.60 8.86
C LEU A 309 -2.33 16.99 10.19
N GLY A 310 -1.44 16.88 11.18
CA GLY A 310 -1.72 16.30 12.49
C GLY A 310 -0.46 15.77 13.16
N LEU A 311 -0.53 15.48 14.45
CA LEU A 311 0.59 14.91 15.19
C LEU A 311 0.76 13.42 14.91
N ALA A 312 1.99 12.93 15.00
CA ALA A 312 2.30 11.50 14.91
C ALA A 312 3.05 11.05 16.17
N ARG A 313 2.81 9.81 16.58
CA ARG A 313 3.48 9.18 17.72
C ARG A 313 3.89 7.75 17.38
N THR A 314 5.07 7.35 17.87
CA THR A 314 5.51 5.96 17.89
C THR A 314 6.34 5.71 19.14
N GLY A 315 5.80 4.92 20.07
CA GLY A 315 6.37 4.78 21.40
C GLY A 315 6.38 6.14 22.11
N ARG A 316 7.57 6.63 22.47
CA ARG A 316 7.78 7.96 23.08
C ARG A 316 8.23 9.05 22.08
N ARG A 317 8.32 8.73 20.79
CA ARG A 317 8.73 9.70 19.76
C ARG A 317 7.53 10.40 19.18
N TYR A 318 7.62 11.71 19.05
CA TYR A 318 6.62 12.57 18.44
C TYR A 318 7.11 13.14 17.11
N GLY A 319 6.19 13.55 16.25
CA GLY A 319 6.49 14.19 14.99
C GLY A 319 5.27 14.86 14.38
N ILE A 320 5.51 15.55 13.27
CA ILE A 320 4.47 16.24 12.51
C ILE A 320 4.21 15.45 11.23
N ARG A 321 2.94 15.10 10.97
CA ARG A 321 2.53 14.43 9.74
C ARG A 321 2.25 15.47 8.66
N VAL A 322 2.76 15.22 7.47
CA VAL A 322 2.66 16.12 6.31
C VAL A 322 2.40 15.31 5.05
N HIS A 323 1.84 15.95 4.02
CA HIS A 323 1.84 15.38 2.69
C HIS A 323 3.28 15.33 2.14
N VAL A 324 3.60 14.30 1.36
CA VAL A 324 4.95 14.07 0.84
C VAL A 324 5.49 15.26 0.02
N SER A 325 4.62 15.96 -0.71
CA SER A 325 4.99 17.16 -1.48
C SER A 325 5.51 18.31 -0.62
N HIS A 326 5.08 18.40 0.64
CA HIS A 326 5.49 19.45 1.57
C HIS A 326 6.60 19.03 2.51
N PHE A 327 7.00 17.76 2.49
CA PHE A 327 8.00 17.22 3.42
C PHE A 327 9.33 18.01 3.40
N PRO A 328 9.95 18.33 2.24
CA PRO A 328 11.23 19.04 2.25
C PRO A 328 11.13 20.42 2.90
N ALA A 329 10.06 21.17 2.60
CA ALA A 329 9.82 22.50 3.16
C ALA A 329 9.60 22.45 4.68
N VAL A 330 8.72 21.56 5.14
CA VAL A 330 8.47 21.39 6.59
C VAL A 330 9.72 20.89 7.31
N PHE A 331 10.46 19.94 6.74
CA PHE A 331 11.69 19.44 7.35
C PHE A 331 12.71 20.57 7.54
N ALA A 332 12.91 21.44 6.55
CA ALA A 332 13.81 22.59 6.66
C ALA A 332 13.34 23.60 7.73
N SER A 333 12.03 23.85 7.81
CA SER A 333 11.40 24.71 8.82
C SER A 333 11.63 24.19 10.24
N VAL A 334 11.33 22.91 10.49
CA VAL A 334 11.32 22.33 11.84
C VAL A 334 12.66 21.74 12.28
N LYS A 335 13.62 21.58 11.35
CA LYS A 335 14.98 21.08 11.61
C LYS A 335 16.03 21.81 10.77
N PRO A 336 16.27 23.12 11.02
CA PRO A 336 17.15 23.93 10.19
C PRO A 336 18.61 23.44 10.16
N ASP A 337 19.08 22.80 11.24
CA ASP A 337 20.44 22.25 11.33
C ASP A 337 20.59 20.82 10.75
N ALA A 338 19.51 20.18 10.30
CA ALA A 338 19.56 18.82 9.79
C ALA A 338 19.63 18.80 8.25
N VAL A 339 20.46 17.92 7.70
CA VAL A 339 20.46 17.66 6.25
C VAL A 339 19.32 16.71 5.91
N TYR A 340 18.39 17.17 5.09
CA TYR A 340 17.39 16.31 4.45
C TYR A 340 18.03 15.49 3.34
N LEU A 341 17.66 14.21 3.26
CA LEU A 341 17.92 13.36 2.10
C LEU A 341 16.59 12.82 1.63
N ALA A 342 16.33 12.92 0.33
CA ALA A 342 15.11 12.39 -0.26
C ALA A 342 14.98 10.88 0.03
N PRO A 343 13.75 10.34 0.15
CA PRO A 343 13.52 8.90 0.21
C PRO A 343 14.08 8.22 -1.04
N GLY A 344 14.80 7.11 -0.87
CA GLY A 344 15.45 6.39 -1.96
C GLY A 344 16.39 5.30 -1.46
N SER A 345 17.05 4.59 -2.39
CA SER A 345 18.15 3.69 -2.05
C SER A 345 19.26 4.52 -1.41
N ARG A 346 19.66 4.16 -0.19
CA ARG A 346 20.70 4.88 0.53
C ARG A 346 22.00 4.13 0.41
N LEU A 347 23.01 4.81 -0.11
CA LEU A 347 24.36 4.32 -0.21
C LEU A 347 25.17 4.90 0.96
N THR A 348 26.08 4.09 1.50
CA THR A 348 27.04 4.51 2.51
C THR A 348 28.39 4.59 1.85
N TYR A 349 29.07 5.71 2.01
CA TYR A 349 30.39 6.01 1.50
C TYR A 349 31.34 6.32 2.65
N HIS A 350 32.64 6.18 2.40
CA HIS A 350 33.68 6.62 3.31
C HIS A 350 34.42 7.82 2.73
N CYS A 351 34.54 8.89 3.52
CA CYS A 351 35.17 10.13 3.07
C CYS A 351 36.20 10.60 4.11
N GLY A 352 37.40 10.96 3.66
CA GLY A 352 38.48 11.52 4.48
C GLY A 352 39.81 11.56 3.71
N PRO A 353 40.93 11.94 4.35
CA PRO A 353 41.08 12.19 5.78
C PRO A 353 40.57 13.58 6.23
N TRP A 354 39.54 13.62 7.07
CA TRP A 354 39.09 14.88 7.70
C TRP A 354 39.97 15.25 8.92
N PRO A 355 40.26 16.53 9.18
CA PRO A 355 40.99 16.94 10.39
C PRO A 355 40.38 16.33 11.67
N TYR A 356 41.20 15.96 12.65
CA TYR A 356 40.73 15.30 13.88
C TYR A 356 39.67 16.09 14.67
N GLY A 357 39.63 17.41 14.52
CA GLY A 357 38.63 18.28 15.14
C GLY A 357 37.35 18.46 14.32
N SER A 358 37.20 17.75 13.19
CA SER A 358 36.04 17.92 12.32
C SER A 358 34.78 17.37 12.96
N ASP A 359 33.69 18.12 12.85
CA ASP A 359 32.38 17.72 13.33
C ASP A 359 31.39 17.51 12.18
N ARG A 360 30.29 16.81 12.49
CA ARG A 360 29.24 16.48 11.53
C ARG A 360 28.60 17.72 10.87
N LYS A 361 28.51 18.86 11.56
CA LYS A 361 27.89 20.08 11.02
C LYS A 361 28.79 20.73 9.98
N ASN A 362 30.08 20.81 10.27
CA ASN A 362 31.10 21.33 9.35
C ASN A 362 31.27 20.42 8.12
N LEU A 363 31.32 19.10 8.30
CA LEU A 363 31.33 18.14 7.19
C LEU A 363 30.11 18.32 6.29
N ALA A 364 28.91 18.38 6.87
CA ALA A 364 27.68 18.55 6.11
C ALA A 364 27.70 19.84 5.28
N LYS A 365 28.24 20.93 5.82
CA LYS A 365 28.39 22.20 5.11
C LYS A 365 29.35 22.10 3.93
N ILE A 366 30.51 21.45 4.13
CA ILE A 366 31.54 21.30 3.08
C ILE A 366 31.05 20.38 1.96
N LEU A 367 30.48 19.22 2.30
CA LEU A 367 29.97 18.27 1.31
C LEU A 367 28.78 18.84 0.51
N LYS A 368 27.94 19.66 1.15
CA LYS A 368 26.90 20.41 0.45
C LYS A 368 27.52 21.45 -0.50
N ALA A 369 28.59 22.14 -0.07
CA ALA A 369 29.29 23.12 -0.92
C ALA A 369 29.99 22.47 -2.13
N SER A 370 30.35 21.19 -2.04
CA SER A 370 30.85 20.42 -3.19
C SER A 370 29.73 19.92 -4.13
N GLY A 371 28.47 20.31 -3.89
CA GLY A 371 27.33 19.88 -4.68
C GLY A 371 26.86 18.45 -4.39
N TRP A 372 27.30 17.83 -3.28
CA TRP A 372 26.87 16.49 -2.91
C TRP A 372 25.76 16.54 -1.86
N GLU A 373 24.58 16.02 -2.20
CA GLU A 373 23.49 15.85 -1.25
C GLU A 373 23.71 14.60 -0.39
N CYS A 374 24.36 14.79 0.77
CA CYS A 374 24.69 13.70 1.67
C CYS A 374 24.59 14.10 3.15
N ARG A 375 24.50 13.09 4.02
CA ARG A 375 24.42 13.24 5.47
C ARG A 375 25.62 12.55 6.11
N PRO A 376 26.55 13.29 6.74
CA PRO A 376 27.58 12.68 7.57
C PRO A 376 26.94 11.99 8.77
N LEU A 377 27.39 10.77 9.06
CA LEU A 377 26.91 9.95 10.16
C LEU A 377 27.85 10.09 11.36
N GLN A 378 28.87 9.24 11.44
CA GLN A 378 29.79 9.13 12.57
C GLN A 378 31.23 8.98 12.08
N PRO A 379 32.24 9.43 12.85
CA PRO A 379 33.63 9.12 12.57
C PRO A 379 33.83 7.60 12.69
N LEU A 380 34.72 7.06 11.86
CA LEU A 380 35.07 5.65 11.82
C LEU A 380 36.40 5.42 12.53
N HIS A 381 37.50 5.47 11.79
CA HIS A 381 38.84 5.24 12.29
C HIS A 381 39.78 6.36 11.84
N GLY A 382 40.89 6.53 12.57
CA GLY A 382 41.97 7.42 12.17
C GLY A 382 42.78 6.88 11.00
N VAL A 383 43.21 7.78 10.14
CA VAL A 383 44.10 7.52 9.01
C VAL A 383 45.22 8.57 9.02
N PRO A 384 46.37 8.33 8.36
CA PRO A 384 47.39 9.37 8.22
C PRO A 384 46.79 10.66 7.65
N GLY A 385 46.91 11.76 8.40
CA GLY A 385 46.34 13.06 8.03
C GLY A 385 44.95 13.37 8.59
N GLY A 386 44.26 12.43 9.25
CA GLY A 386 42.93 12.72 9.82
C GLY A 386 42.05 11.52 10.21
N LEU A 387 40.74 11.68 10.02
CA LEU A 387 39.67 10.72 10.34
C LEU A 387 38.89 10.37 9.08
N MET A 388 38.54 9.09 8.94
CA MET A 388 37.52 8.66 7.99
C MET A 388 36.13 8.82 8.59
N TRP A 389 35.18 9.28 7.79
CA TRP A 389 33.77 9.44 8.18
C TRP A 389 32.85 8.60 7.31
N ALA A 390 31.83 8.01 7.93
CA ALA A 390 30.72 7.39 7.21
C ALA A 390 29.76 8.48 6.72
N ILE A 391 29.49 8.49 5.42
CA ILE A 391 28.60 9.45 4.75
C ILE A 391 27.47 8.67 4.08
N GLN A 392 26.22 9.08 4.33
CA GLN A 392 25.06 8.50 3.66
C GLN A 392 24.56 9.42 2.55
N ALA A 393 24.32 8.90 1.35
CA ALA A 393 23.79 9.68 0.22
C ALA A 393 22.77 8.85 -0.58
N VAL A 394 22.00 9.52 -1.43
CA VAL A 394 21.12 8.87 -2.42
C VAL A 394 21.84 8.64 -3.75
N ASP A 395 22.82 9.49 -4.07
CA ASP A 395 23.64 9.43 -5.27
C ASP A 395 25.13 9.39 -4.93
N ALA A 396 25.93 8.94 -5.91
CA ALA A 396 27.38 8.94 -5.82
C ALA A 396 27.94 10.36 -5.63
N PRO A 397 29.12 10.51 -4.99
CA PRO A 397 29.75 11.81 -4.87
C PRO A 397 30.06 12.37 -6.27
N PRO A 398 29.90 13.70 -6.48
CA PRO A 398 30.17 14.33 -7.77
C PRO A 398 31.65 14.25 -8.17
N SER A 399 32.54 14.03 -7.19
CA SER A 399 33.96 13.75 -7.37
C SER A 399 34.43 12.80 -6.29
N ASN A 400 35.34 11.89 -6.65
CA ASN A 400 36.04 11.04 -5.69
C ASN A 400 37.17 11.79 -4.96
N VAL A 401 37.46 13.04 -5.34
CA VAL A 401 38.46 13.89 -4.67
C VAL A 401 37.88 15.27 -4.42
N LEU A 402 37.89 15.71 -3.16
CA LEU A 402 37.55 17.07 -2.75
C LEU A 402 38.83 17.86 -2.51
N SER A 403 39.01 18.97 -3.22
CA SER A 403 40.12 19.89 -2.98
C SER A 403 39.73 20.86 -1.88
N LEU A 404 40.29 20.70 -0.68
CA LEU A 404 40.05 21.56 0.47
C LEU A 404 41.30 22.39 0.79
N SER A 405 41.13 23.50 1.50
CA SER A 405 42.22 24.42 1.84
C SER A 405 43.32 23.83 2.72
N HIS A 406 43.14 22.60 3.22
CA HIS A 406 44.05 21.86 4.09
C HIS A 406 44.55 20.54 3.48
N GLY A 407 44.21 20.24 2.21
CA GLY A 407 44.62 19.00 1.53
C GLY A 407 43.59 18.50 0.52
N MET A 408 43.92 17.38 -0.15
CA MET A 408 42.97 16.62 -0.98
C MET A 408 42.33 15.50 -0.14
N ASP A 409 41.00 15.45 -0.09
CA ASP A 409 40.26 14.36 0.55
C ASP A 409 39.75 13.39 -0.50
N VAL A 410 39.84 12.09 -0.26
CA VAL A 410 39.42 11.04 -1.20
C VAL A 410 38.13 10.39 -0.68
N GLY A 411 37.08 10.39 -1.49
CA GLY A 411 35.90 9.57 -1.30
C GLY A 411 36.13 8.19 -1.89
N SER A 412 36.13 7.14 -1.06
CA SER A 412 36.13 5.75 -1.52
C SER A 412 34.80 5.08 -1.14
N VAL A 413 34.38 4.12 -1.95
CA VAL A 413 33.19 3.28 -1.70
C VAL A 413 33.40 2.43 -0.46
#